data_AF-A0A378B582-F1
#
_entry.id   AF-A0A378B582-F1
#
_cell.length_a   1.000
_cell.length_b   1.000
_cell.length_c   1.000
_cell.angle_alpha   90.00
_cell.angle_beta   90.00
_cell.angle_gamma   90.00
#
_symmetry.space_group_name_H-M   'P 1'
#
loop_
_entity.id
_entity.type
_entity.pdbx_description
1 polymer ?
#
loop_
_entity_poly.entity_id
_entity_poly.type
_entity_poly.pdbx_seq_one_letter_code
_entity_poly.pdbx_strand_id
1 'polypeptide(L)'
;MGTITEIHDYLRLLYARVGEPRCPDHDVPLRRKPSVRWSIMSSPAGRPALMLLAPIIKERKGEHTKTLENLASQGYIRARIDGEVCDLSDPPKLELQKKHTIEVVIDRFKVRDDLAQRLAESFETALELSGGTAIVANMDDEKAEELLFSANFACPICGYSMRELEPRLFSFNNPAGACPTCDGLGVQQYFDPDRVVQNPELSLAGGAIRGWDRRNFYYFQMLKSLAEHYKFDVEAPWGTLSANVQKVVLYGSGKESIEFKYMNDRGDTSVRRHPFEGVLHNMERRYKETESSAVREELAKFISNRPCASCDGTRLRREARHVFVENTPLPTISDMSIGHAMDFFNNLKLSGQRGENRRKSAERDWRSSEIPRQRRLNYLTLSRSAETLSGGEAQRIRLASQIGAGLVGVMYVLDEPSIGLHQRDNERLLGTLIHLRNLGNTVIVVEHDEDAIRAATM
;
A
#
# COMPACT_ATOMS: atom_id res chain seq x y z
N MET A 1 14.02 -5.60 -7.06
CA MET A 1 15.23 -6.41 -6.77
C MET A 1 14.95 -7.40 -5.65
N GLY A 2 14.40 -6.94 -4.51
CA GLY A 2 14.12 -7.77 -3.34
C GLY A 2 13.27 -9.02 -3.61
N THR A 3 12.37 -8.98 -4.59
CA THR A 3 11.58 -10.14 -5.03
C THR A 3 12.38 -11.17 -5.82
N ILE A 4 13.28 -10.74 -6.70
CA ILE A 4 14.16 -11.63 -7.48
C ILE A 4 15.11 -12.40 -6.55
N THR A 5 15.55 -11.71 -5.50
CA THR A 5 16.48 -12.25 -4.50
C THR A 5 15.80 -13.03 -3.38
N GLU A 6 14.47 -13.14 -3.38
CA GLU A 6 13.64 -13.70 -2.30
C GLU A 6 13.79 -13.02 -0.92
N ILE A 7 14.72 -12.08 -0.76
CA ILE A 7 14.90 -11.26 0.44
C ILE A 7 13.58 -10.62 0.88
N HIS A 8 12.79 -10.10 -0.05
CA HIS A 8 11.50 -9.51 0.28
C HIS A 8 10.57 -10.54 0.94
N ASP A 9 10.61 -11.81 0.53
CA ASP A 9 9.76 -12.86 1.08
C ASP A 9 10.12 -13.19 2.53
N TYR A 10 11.42 -13.17 2.85
CA TYR A 10 11.91 -13.27 4.22
C TYR A 10 11.51 -12.05 5.07
N LEU A 11 11.56 -10.84 4.51
CA LEU A 11 11.07 -9.64 5.19
C LEU A 11 9.59 -9.77 5.54
N ARG A 12 8.75 -10.26 4.61
CA ARG A 12 7.32 -10.50 4.90
C ARG A 12 7.13 -11.48 6.06
N LEU A 13 7.91 -12.56 6.10
CA LEU A 13 7.86 -13.55 7.18
C LEU A 13 8.30 -12.95 8.53
N LEU A 14 9.37 -12.14 8.52
CA LEU A 14 9.86 -11.45 9.70
C LEU A 14 8.81 -10.50 10.27
N TYR A 15 8.25 -9.62 9.44
CA TYR A 15 7.26 -8.64 9.85
C TYR A 15 5.94 -9.30 10.30
N ALA A 16 5.53 -10.40 9.67
CA ALA A 16 4.37 -11.16 10.13
C ALA A 16 4.58 -11.78 11.52
N ARG A 17 5.80 -12.25 11.82
CA ARG A 17 6.09 -12.97 13.08
C ARG A 17 6.47 -12.06 14.24
N VAL A 18 7.17 -10.96 13.97
CA VAL A 18 7.82 -10.11 14.99
C VAL A 18 7.33 -8.67 14.94
N GLY A 19 6.68 -8.27 13.84
CA GLY A 19 6.22 -6.90 13.66
C GLY A 19 5.22 -6.48 14.73
N GLU A 20 5.42 -5.29 15.27
CA GLU A 20 4.49 -4.60 16.16
C GLU A 20 3.58 -3.72 15.29
N PRO A 21 2.27 -4.04 15.19
CA PRO A 21 1.34 -3.21 14.44
C PRO A 21 1.01 -1.95 15.26
N ARG A 22 0.99 -0.78 14.61
CA ARG A 22 0.65 0.51 15.24
C ARG A 22 -0.53 1.18 14.56
N CYS A 23 -1.26 1.98 15.32
CA CYS A 23 -2.35 2.78 14.78
C CYS A 23 -1.79 3.85 13.82
N PRO A 24 -2.28 3.94 12.57
CA PRO A 24 -1.79 4.95 11.62
C PRO A 24 -2.06 6.41 12.00
N ASP A 25 -2.96 6.67 12.94
CA ASP A 25 -3.34 8.03 13.35
C ASP A 25 -2.78 8.41 14.73
N HIS A 26 -2.57 7.44 15.63
CA HIS A 26 -2.18 7.68 17.02
C HIS A 26 -0.81 7.10 17.39
N ASP A 27 -0.19 6.32 16.49
CA ASP A 27 1.08 5.60 16.69
C ASP A 27 1.14 4.70 17.94
N VAL A 28 -0.01 4.38 18.52
CA VAL A 28 -0.10 3.45 19.66
C VAL A 28 -0.01 2.00 19.19
N PRO A 29 0.67 1.12 19.94
CA PRO A 29 0.80 -0.28 19.58
C PRO A 29 -0.56 -0.97 19.69
N LEU A 30 -0.96 -1.62 18.61
CA LEU A 30 -2.16 -2.43 18.56
C LEU A 30 -1.85 -3.74 19.27
N ARG A 31 -2.47 -3.97 20.42
CA ARG A 31 -2.27 -5.19 21.20
C ARG A 31 -3.52 -6.04 21.13
N ARG A 32 -3.32 -7.32 20.79
CA ARG A 32 -4.31 -8.37 21.06
C ARG A 32 -4.26 -8.65 22.55
N LYS A 33 -5.29 -8.25 23.31
CA LYS A 33 -5.38 -8.69 24.71
C LYS A 33 -5.77 -10.18 24.71
N PRO A 34 -5.15 -11.04 25.55
CA PRO A 34 -5.44 -12.47 25.57
C PRO A 34 -6.92 -12.75 25.86
N SER A 35 -7.34 -13.99 25.57
CA SER A 35 -8.66 -14.51 25.87
C SER A 35 -9.08 -14.17 27.31
N VAL A 36 -10.08 -13.29 27.39
CA VAL A 36 -11.10 -13.00 28.41
C VAL A 36 -11.04 -13.82 29.72
N ARG A 37 -10.87 -15.15 29.60
CA ARG A 37 -10.99 -16.12 30.68
C ARG A 37 -10.04 -15.85 31.86
N TRP A 38 -8.80 -15.44 31.61
CA TRP A 38 -7.81 -15.31 32.68
C TRP A 38 -7.84 -13.95 33.38
N SER A 39 -7.94 -12.83 32.64
CA SER A 39 -7.86 -11.50 33.23
C SER A 39 -9.04 -11.14 34.14
N ILE A 40 -10.25 -11.62 33.83
CA ILE A 40 -11.44 -11.36 34.66
C ILE A 40 -11.44 -12.23 35.93
N MET A 41 -10.97 -13.47 35.83
CA MET A 41 -10.91 -14.40 36.98
C MET A 41 -9.79 -14.07 37.98
N SER A 42 -8.74 -13.35 37.55
CA SER A 42 -7.58 -13.02 38.41
C SER A 42 -7.71 -11.72 39.21
N SER A 43 -8.78 -10.94 39.08
CA SER A 43 -8.96 -9.72 39.88
C SER A 43 -9.37 -10.07 41.32
N PRO A 44 -8.58 -9.70 42.35
CA PRO A 44 -8.95 -9.98 43.73
C PRO A 44 -9.90 -8.92 44.30
N ALA A 45 -10.82 -9.42 45.13
CA ALA A 45 -11.67 -8.72 46.09
C ALA A 45 -12.90 -7.95 45.56
N GLY A 46 -14.10 -8.43 45.92
CA GLY A 46 -15.31 -7.60 46.00
C GLY A 46 -16.37 -7.73 44.90
N ARG A 47 -16.50 -8.88 44.19
CA ARG A 47 -17.58 -9.24 43.23
C ARG A 47 -18.45 -8.07 42.69
N PRO A 48 -17.86 -7.08 41.99
CA PRO A 48 -18.64 -6.01 41.39
C PRO A 48 -19.53 -6.57 40.28
N ALA A 49 -20.69 -5.95 40.06
CA ALA A 49 -21.52 -6.28 38.92
C ALA A 49 -20.89 -5.70 37.65
N LEU A 50 -20.56 -6.55 36.68
CA LEU A 50 -19.94 -6.15 35.41
C LEU A 50 -20.97 -6.21 34.27
N MET A 51 -20.80 -5.34 33.29
CA MET A 51 -21.53 -5.37 32.03
C MET A 51 -20.58 -5.62 30.86
N LEU A 52 -20.98 -6.52 29.96
CA LEU A 52 -20.30 -6.77 28.69
C LEU A 52 -20.96 -5.93 27.60
N LEU A 53 -20.15 -5.13 26.93
CA LEU A 53 -20.58 -4.15 25.95
C LEU A 53 -19.92 -4.46 24.60
N ALA A 54 -20.71 -4.39 23.53
CA ALA A 54 -20.24 -4.48 22.15
C ALA A 54 -20.28 -3.07 21.53
N PRO A 55 -19.12 -2.39 21.35
CA PRO A 55 -19.10 -1.05 20.78
C PRO A 55 -19.35 -1.11 19.27
N ILE A 56 -20.50 -0.59 18.83
CA ILE A 56 -20.90 -0.58 17.42
C ILE A 56 -20.42 0.70 16.75
N ILE A 57 -20.54 1.82 17.45
CA ILE A 57 -20.15 3.15 16.97
C ILE A 57 -19.31 3.83 18.05
N LYS A 58 -18.15 4.36 17.68
CA LYS A 58 -17.29 5.18 18.54
C LYS A 58 -17.06 6.55 17.92
N GLU A 59 -17.44 7.61 18.64
CA GLU A 59 -17.20 9.01 18.25
C GLU A 59 -17.60 9.40 16.80
N ARG A 60 -18.68 8.82 16.26
CA ARG A 60 -19.14 9.17 14.90
C ARG A 60 -20.31 10.14 14.95
N LYS A 61 -20.29 11.14 14.07
CA LYS A 61 -21.42 12.06 13.88
C LYS A 61 -22.57 11.39 13.15
N GLY A 62 -23.80 11.67 13.57
CA GLY A 62 -25.02 11.20 12.91
C GLY A 62 -26.10 10.77 13.90
N GLU A 63 -27.33 10.69 13.41
CA GLU A 63 -28.50 10.29 14.22
C GLU A 63 -28.59 8.78 14.46
N HIS A 64 -27.89 7.97 13.65
CA HIS A 64 -27.75 6.51 13.82
C HIS A 64 -29.07 5.72 14.04
N THR A 65 -30.22 6.26 13.60
CA THR A 65 -31.55 5.66 13.78
C THR A 65 -31.67 4.27 13.18
N LYS A 66 -31.23 4.09 11.92
CA LYS A 66 -31.21 2.79 11.23
C LYS A 66 -30.41 1.72 11.98
N THR A 67 -29.30 2.11 12.61
CA THR A 67 -28.46 1.21 13.40
C THR A 67 -29.18 0.78 14.68
N LEU A 68 -29.88 1.70 15.36
CA LEU A 68 -30.66 1.38 16.57
C LEU A 68 -31.87 0.49 16.26
N GLU A 69 -32.58 0.75 15.16
CA GLU A 69 -33.67 -0.09 14.67
C GLU A 69 -33.20 -1.51 14.32
N ASN A 70 -32.05 -1.63 13.63
CA ASN A 70 -31.47 -2.93 13.32
C ASN A 70 -31.10 -3.71 14.59
N LEU A 71 -30.54 -3.05 15.60
CA LEU A 71 -30.20 -3.67 16.88
C LEU A 71 -31.45 -4.14 17.64
N ALA A 72 -32.52 -3.33 17.66
CA ALA A 72 -33.80 -3.73 18.24
C ALA A 72 -34.41 -4.93 17.50
N SER A 73 -34.34 -4.95 16.16
CA SER A 73 -34.85 -6.07 15.35
C SER A 73 -34.09 -7.39 15.57
N GLN A 74 -32.82 -7.31 15.99
CA GLN A 74 -31.99 -8.45 16.37
C GLN A 74 -32.28 -8.96 17.78
N GLY A 75 -33.17 -8.30 18.53
CA GLY A 75 -33.59 -8.72 19.87
C GLY A 75 -32.77 -8.13 21.02
N TYR A 76 -31.92 -7.14 20.76
CA TYR A 76 -31.21 -6.44 21.83
C TYR A 76 -32.12 -5.43 22.53
N ILE A 77 -32.14 -5.45 23.86
CA ILE A 77 -33.05 -4.63 24.67
C ILE A 77 -32.37 -3.35 25.19
N ARG A 78 -31.06 -3.38 25.44
CA ARG A 78 -30.36 -2.26 26.08
C ARG A 78 -29.08 -1.88 25.34
N ALA A 79 -28.81 -0.58 25.28
CA ALA A 79 -27.58 -0.01 24.78
C ALA A 79 -27.09 1.11 25.71
N ARG A 80 -25.78 1.31 25.78
CA ARG A 80 -25.14 2.47 26.39
C ARG A 80 -24.84 3.47 25.27
N ILE A 81 -25.49 4.63 25.34
CA ILE A 81 -25.35 5.72 24.38
C ILE A 81 -24.76 6.92 25.11
N ASP A 82 -23.60 7.39 24.68
CA ASP A 82 -22.88 8.52 25.29
C ASP A 82 -22.67 8.39 26.82
N GLY A 83 -22.53 7.16 27.30
CA GLY A 83 -22.35 6.84 28.72
C GLY A 83 -23.63 6.47 29.46
N GLU A 84 -24.81 6.81 28.95
CA GLU A 84 -26.10 6.49 29.58
C GLU A 84 -26.70 5.19 29.04
N VAL A 85 -27.18 4.33 29.94
CA VAL A 85 -27.82 3.07 29.55
C VAL A 85 -29.31 3.30 29.26
N CYS A 86 -29.71 3.15 28.01
CA CYS A 86 -31.08 3.30 27.54
C CYS A 86 -31.69 1.98 27.05
N ASP A 87 -33.01 1.93 27.02
CA ASP A 87 -33.77 0.84 26.39
C ASP A 87 -33.86 1.09 24.87
N LEU A 88 -33.60 0.07 24.07
CA LEU A 88 -33.66 0.15 22.60
C LEU A 88 -35.10 0.21 22.08
N SER A 89 -36.10 -0.08 22.92
CA SER A 89 -37.52 0.08 22.59
C SER A 89 -37.96 1.54 22.48
N ASP A 90 -37.26 2.44 23.19
CA ASP A 90 -37.48 3.89 23.15
C ASP A 90 -36.12 4.62 23.17
N PRO A 91 -35.36 4.60 22.05
CA PRO A 91 -34.03 5.15 22.02
C PRO A 91 -34.05 6.69 22.05
N PRO A 92 -33.09 7.34 22.73
CA PRO A 92 -32.99 8.79 22.75
C PRO A 92 -32.72 9.33 21.34
N LYS A 93 -33.30 10.50 21.01
CA LYS A 93 -33.02 11.18 19.75
C LYS A 93 -31.61 11.76 19.76
N LEU A 94 -30.75 11.21 18.92
CA LEU A 94 -29.36 11.66 18.72
C LEU A 94 -29.31 12.88 17.79
N GLU A 95 -28.29 13.73 17.93
CA GLU A 95 -28.14 14.95 17.14
C GLU A 95 -27.19 14.72 15.95
N LEU A 96 -27.59 15.15 14.74
CA LEU A 96 -26.82 14.91 13.52
C LEU A 96 -25.38 15.49 13.54
N GLN A 97 -25.15 16.58 14.28
CA GLN A 97 -23.87 17.31 14.31
C GLN A 97 -22.93 16.91 15.45
N LYS A 98 -23.42 16.16 16.45
CA LYS A 98 -22.63 15.71 17.60
C LYS A 98 -22.05 14.33 17.34
N LYS A 99 -20.88 14.07 17.93
CA LYS A 99 -20.27 12.74 17.90
C LYS A 99 -20.96 11.89 18.96
N HIS A 100 -21.38 10.70 18.58
CA HIS A 100 -22.03 9.75 19.47
C HIS A 100 -21.23 8.46 19.59
N THR A 101 -21.33 7.81 20.74
CA THR A 101 -20.77 6.48 21.03
C THR A 101 -21.92 5.56 21.43
N ILE A 102 -22.10 4.46 20.70
CA ILE A 102 -23.20 3.49 20.89
C ILE A 102 -22.60 2.11 21.14
N GLU A 103 -22.95 1.54 22.28
CA GLU A 103 -22.42 0.26 22.76
C GLU A 103 -23.57 -0.62 23.23
N VAL A 104 -23.73 -1.81 22.64
CA VAL A 104 -24.85 -2.70 22.97
C VAL A 104 -24.52 -3.49 24.22
N VAL A 105 -25.46 -3.58 25.17
CA VAL A 105 -25.30 -4.39 26.37
C VAL A 105 -25.64 -5.84 26.03
N ILE A 106 -24.62 -6.71 26.01
CA ILE A 106 -24.77 -8.13 25.66
C ILE A 106 -25.11 -8.97 26.89
N ASP A 107 -24.36 -8.78 27.98
CA ASP A 107 -24.59 -9.54 29.22
C ASP A 107 -24.28 -8.69 30.46
N ARG A 108 -24.88 -9.06 31.59
CA ARG A 108 -24.61 -8.51 32.91
C ARG A 108 -24.39 -9.65 33.88
N PHE A 109 -23.23 -9.67 34.53
CA PHE A 109 -22.84 -10.80 35.36
C PHE A 109 -22.06 -10.35 36.59
N LYS A 110 -22.06 -11.20 37.61
CA LYS A 110 -21.14 -11.13 38.76
C LYS A 110 -20.14 -12.27 38.63
N VAL A 111 -18.86 -12.00 38.85
CA VAL A 111 -17.80 -13.01 38.67
C VAL A 111 -18.01 -14.19 39.63
N ARG A 112 -18.18 -15.38 39.06
CA ARG A 112 -18.34 -16.68 39.73
C ARG A 112 -17.66 -17.78 38.90
N ASP A 113 -17.25 -18.86 39.53
CA ASP A 113 -16.46 -19.93 38.90
C ASP A 113 -17.27 -20.78 37.90
N ASP A 114 -18.60 -20.81 38.02
CA ASP A 114 -19.54 -21.56 37.18
C ASP A 114 -19.94 -20.85 35.87
N LEU A 115 -19.56 -19.58 35.70
CA LEU A 115 -20.01 -18.73 34.59
C LEU A 115 -19.16 -18.82 33.32
N ALA A 116 -18.14 -19.67 33.29
CA ALA A 116 -17.16 -19.71 32.20
C ALA A 116 -17.77 -19.97 30.81
N GLN A 117 -18.75 -20.87 30.71
CA GLN A 117 -19.37 -21.22 29.43
C GLN A 117 -20.27 -20.09 28.90
N ARG A 118 -21.12 -19.51 29.76
CA ARG A 118 -21.97 -18.37 29.43
C ARG A 118 -21.16 -17.14 29.02
N LEU A 119 -20.05 -16.88 29.72
CA LEU A 119 -19.15 -15.79 29.37
C LEU A 119 -18.52 -15.99 28.00
N ALA A 120 -18.10 -17.22 27.66
CA ALA A 120 -17.54 -17.51 26.34
C ALA A 120 -18.55 -17.18 25.21
N GLU A 121 -19.79 -17.65 25.33
CA GLU A 121 -20.87 -17.39 24.36
C GLU A 121 -21.19 -15.89 24.25
N SER A 122 -21.25 -15.19 25.38
CA SER A 122 -21.52 -13.75 25.41
C SER A 122 -20.40 -12.93 24.77
N PHE A 123 -19.14 -13.33 24.98
CA PHE A 123 -17.99 -12.68 24.35
C PHE A 123 -17.91 -12.96 22.86
N GLU A 124 -18.21 -14.18 22.40
CA GLU A 124 -18.31 -14.47 20.97
C GLU A 124 -19.36 -13.59 20.31
N THR A 125 -20.54 -13.46 20.93
CA THR A 125 -21.62 -12.58 20.45
C THR A 125 -21.17 -11.11 20.41
N ALA A 126 -20.52 -10.63 21.47
CA ALA A 126 -20.02 -9.24 21.53
C ALA A 126 -18.94 -8.96 20.47
N LEU A 127 -18.04 -9.92 20.24
CA LEU A 127 -16.99 -9.80 19.23
C LEU A 127 -17.55 -9.88 17.81
N GLU A 128 -18.52 -10.74 17.55
CA GLU A 128 -19.16 -10.86 16.24
C GLU A 128 -19.96 -9.59 15.89
N LEU A 129 -20.72 -9.06 16.84
CA LEU A 129 -21.56 -7.87 16.64
C LEU A 129 -20.74 -6.58 16.40
N SER A 130 -19.59 -6.44 17.06
CA SER A 130 -18.73 -5.24 17.01
C SER A 130 -17.60 -5.31 15.97
N GLY A 131 -17.44 -6.43 15.25
CA GLY A 131 -16.30 -6.64 14.35
C GLY A 131 -14.97 -6.94 15.07
N GLY A 132 -15.04 -7.42 16.31
CA GLY A 132 -13.91 -7.98 17.05
C GLY A 132 -13.45 -7.17 18.26
N THR A 133 -14.33 -6.37 18.88
CA THR A 133 -14.03 -5.62 20.12
C THR A 133 -15.11 -5.82 21.19
N ALA A 134 -14.72 -5.94 22.45
CA ALA A 134 -15.67 -6.03 23.56
C ALA A 134 -15.17 -5.17 24.70
N ILE A 135 -16.05 -4.49 25.41
CA ILE A 135 -15.71 -3.64 26.56
C ILE A 135 -16.37 -4.28 27.78
N VAL A 136 -15.63 -4.41 28.87
CA VAL A 136 -16.20 -4.75 30.17
C VAL A 136 -16.13 -3.52 31.05
N ALA A 137 -17.31 -3.04 31.45
CA ALA A 137 -17.45 -1.90 32.35
C ALA A 137 -18.03 -2.36 33.70
N ASN A 138 -17.64 -1.66 34.77
CA ASN A 138 -18.20 -1.88 36.10
C ASN A 138 -19.54 -1.15 36.21
N MET A 139 -20.56 -1.81 36.75
CA MET A 139 -21.88 -1.19 37.00
C MET A 139 -21.92 -0.41 38.31
N ASP A 140 -21.07 -0.76 39.27
CA ASP A 140 -21.10 -0.20 40.63
C ASP A 140 -20.16 1.01 40.77
N ASP A 141 -19.19 1.18 39.85
CA ASP A 141 -18.24 2.29 39.85
C ASP A 141 -18.01 2.82 38.42
N GLU A 142 -18.59 3.98 38.12
CA GLU A 142 -18.43 4.69 36.83
C GLU A 142 -17.00 5.21 36.60
N LYS A 143 -16.16 5.27 37.64
CA LYS A 143 -14.75 5.73 37.53
C LYS A 143 -13.75 4.58 37.40
N ALA A 144 -14.18 3.33 37.52
CA ALA A 144 -13.32 2.18 37.33
C ALA A 144 -12.86 2.07 35.86
N GLU A 145 -11.59 1.73 35.63
CA GLU A 145 -11.07 1.57 34.28
C GLU A 145 -11.82 0.49 33.50
N GLU A 146 -12.32 0.86 32.32
CA GLU A 146 -12.99 -0.08 31.43
C GLU A 146 -11.98 -1.03 30.77
N LEU A 147 -12.30 -2.33 30.81
CA LEU A 147 -11.46 -3.35 30.21
C LEU A 147 -11.87 -3.58 28.76
N LEU A 148 -11.14 -2.94 27.83
CA LEU A 148 -11.25 -3.23 26.40
C LEU A 148 -10.57 -4.56 26.06
N PHE A 149 -11.33 -5.47 25.47
CA PHE A 149 -10.91 -6.72 24.82
C PHE A 149 -11.03 -6.59 23.31
N SER A 150 -10.12 -7.20 22.57
CA SER A 150 -10.25 -7.31 21.12
C SER A 150 -9.74 -8.66 20.64
N ALA A 151 -10.53 -9.31 19.79
CA ALA A 151 -10.11 -10.51 19.08
C ALA A 151 -9.01 -10.18 18.05
N ASN A 152 -9.06 -8.96 17.53
CA ASN A 152 -8.19 -8.39 16.51
C ASN A 152 -7.17 -7.42 17.12
N PHE A 153 -6.23 -6.94 16.32
CA PHE A 153 -5.34 -5.86 16.72
C PHE A 153 -6.11 -4.54 16.62
N ALA A 154 -6.58 -4.00 17.74
CA ALA A 154 -7.40 -2.79 17.75
C ALA A 154 -6.75 -1.63 18.52
N CYS A 155 -7.00 -0.41 18.04
CA CYS A 155 -6.57 0.82 18.66
C CYS A 155 -7.55 1.18 19.80
N PRO A 156 -7.06 1.43 21.03
CA PRO A 156 -7.92 1.79 22.14
C PRO A 156 -8.59 3.17 21.97
N ILE A 157 -8.00 4.06 21.17
CA ILE A 157 -8.44 5.45 21.03
C ILE A 157 -9.48 5.61 19.92
N CYS A 158 -9.17 5.19 18.68
CA CYS A 158 -10.06 5.42 17.53
C CYS A 158 -10.84 4.18 17.06
N GLY A 159 -10.64 3.02 17.68
CA GLY A 159 -11.29 1.78 17.26
C GLY A 159 -10.79 1.21 15.93
N TYR A 160 -9.71 1.76 15.34
CA TYR A 160 -9.05 1.17 14.18
C TYR A 160 -8.64 -0.28 14.48
N SER A 161 -9.11 -1.23 13.69
CA SER A 161 -8.82 -2.65 13.86
C SER A 161 -8.15 -3.21 12.62
N MET A 162 -7.17 -4.09 12.81
CA MET A 162 -6.57 -4.86 11.73
C MET A 162 -6.62 -6.36 12.00
N ARG A 163 -6.70 -7.13 10.91
CA ARG A 163 -6.66 -8.60 10.92
C ARG A 163 -5.27 -9.09 11.36
N GLU A 164 -5.17 -10.40 11.56
CA GLU A 164 -3.92 -11.05 11.97
C GLU A 164 -2.76 -10.74 11.00
N LEU A 165 -1.57 -10.64 11.57
CA LEU A 165 -0.33 -10.39 10.83
C LEU A 165 0.08 -11.65 10.07
N GLU A 166 -0.34 -11.70 8.82
CA GLU A 166 0.06 -12.78 7.90
C GLU A 166 1.09 -12.28 6.88
N PRO A 167 2.01 -13.14 6.39
CA PRO A 167 3.01 -12.74 5.39
C PRO A 167 2.40 -12.14 4.11
N ARG A 168 1.20 -12.60 3.71
CA ARG A 168 0.49 -12.08 2.53
C ARG A 168 0.10 -10.60 2.66
N LEU A 169 -0.05 -10.07 3.88
CA LEU A 169 -0.34 -8.66 4.14
C LEU A 169 0.81 -7.74 3.68
N PHE A 170 2.03 -8.27 3.67
CA PHE A 170 3.24 -7.55 3.29
C PHE A 170 3.64 -7.77 1.82
N SER A 171 2.81 -8.48 1.05
CA SER A 171 3.05 -8.72 -0.37
C SER A 171 2.28 -7.70 -1.21
N PHE A 172 2.99 -6.88 -1.98
CA PHE A 172 2.36 -5.97 -2.95
C PHE A 172 1.81 -6.71 -4.18
N ASN A 173 2.17 -7.97 -4.40
CA ASN A 173 1.60 -8.81 -5.47
C ASN A 173 0.29 -9.50 -5.04
N ASN A 174 -0.09 -9.39 -3.76
CA ASN A 174 -1.34 -9.97 -3.27
C ASN A 174 -2.34 -8.84 -2.99
N PRO A 175 -3.59 -8.92 -3.46
CA PRO A 175 -4.62 -7.92 -3.16
C PRO A 175 -4.77 -7.65 -1.65
N ALA A 176 -4.50 -8.64 -0.80
CA ALA A 176 -4.53 -8.54 0.66
C ALA A 176 -3.42 -7.64 1.25
N GLY A 177 -2.39 -7.27 0.49
CA GLY A 177 -1.30 -6.37 0.92
C GLY A 177 -1.05 -5.19 -0.02
N ALA A 178 -1.47 -5.30 -1.28
CA ALA A 178 -1.35 -4.27 -2.30
C ALA A 178 -2.09 -2.98 -1.94
N CYS A 179 -1.50 -1.85 -2.32
CA CYS A 179 -2.19 -0.55 -2.27
C CYS A 179 -3.40 -0.57 -3.22
N PRO A 180 -4.61 -0.27 -2.75
CA PRO A 180 -5.82 -0.35 -3.57
C PRO A 180 -5.87 0.68 -4.70
N THR A 181 -5.11 1.79 -4.58
CA THR A 181 -5.13 2.87 -5.59
C THR A 181 -4.24 2.59 -6.79
N CYS A 182 -3.15 1.84 -6.61
CA CYS A 182 -2.21 1.51 -7.68
C CYS A 182 -2.05 0.00 -7.90
N ASP A 183 -2.89 -0.82 -7.26
CA ASP A 183 -2.86 -2.28 -7.33
C ASP A 183 -1.45 -2.88 -7.11
N GLY A 184 -0.70 -2.32 -6.15
CA GLY A 184 0.65 -2.78 -5.84
C GLY A 184 1.74 -2.36 -6.83
N LEU A 185 1.44 -1.57 -7.86
CA LEU A 185 2.46 -1.03 -8.79
C LEU A 185 3.36 0.01 -8.12
N GLY A 186 2.81 0.77 -7.17
CA GLY A 186 3.51 1.87 -6.48
C GLY A 186 3.63 3.14 -7.30
N VAL A 187 3.37 3.06 -8.60
CA VAL A 187 3.32 4.20 -9.50
C VAL A 187 1.90 4.45 -9.96
N GLN A 188 1.61 5.71 -10.27
CA GLN A 188 0.43 6.12 -10.99
C GLN A 188 0.87 6.66 -12.35
N GLN A 189 0.26 6.11 -13.39
CA GLN A 189 0.36 6.65 -14.74
C GLN A 189 -0.50 7.90 -14.82
N TYR A 190 0.07 8.98 -15.36
CA TYR A 190 -0.67 10.20 -15.65
C TYR A 190 -0.17 10.79 -16.97
N PHE A 191 -1.05 11.54 -17.63
CA PHE A 191 -0.67 12.30 -18.82
C PHE A 191 0.11 13.54 -18.38
N ASP A 192 1.35 13.63 -18.85
CA ASP A 192 2.27 14.68 -18.47
C ASP A 192 2.02 15.93 -19.31
N PRO A 193 1.60 17.07 -18.71
CA PRO A 193 1.35 18.30 -19.45
C PRO A 193 2.52 18.73 -20.34
N ASP A 194 3.75 18.56 -19.84
CA ASP A 194 4.97 18.98 -20.54
C ASP A 194 5.30 18.07 -21.73
N ARG A 195 4.83 16.81 -21.72
CA ARG A 195 4.96 15.91 -22.88
C ARG A 195 3.83 16.12 -23.89
N VAL A 196 2.64 16.49 -23.42
CA VAL A 196 1.46 16.75 -24.26
C VAL A 196 1.64 18.04 -25.06
N VAL A 197 2.21 19.08 -24.44
CA VAL A 197 2.56 20.33 -25.11
C VAL A 197 3.98 20.21 -25.68
N GLN A 198 4.09 19.73 -26.92
CA GLN A 198 5.40 19.46 -27.53
C GLN A 198 6.18 20.73 -27.88
N ASN A 199 5.47 21.79 -28.30
CA ASN A 199 6.08 23.03 -28.76
C ASN A 199 5.35 24.24 -28.16
N PRO A 200 5.81 24.78 -27.02
CA PRO A 200 5.20 25.94 -26.36
C PRO A 200 5.25 27.23 -27.19
N GLU A 201 6.17 27.32 -28.16
CA GLU A 201 6.33 28.45 -29.08
C GLU A 201 5.26 28.48 -30.19
N LEU A 202 4.59 27.36 -30.43
CA LEU A 202 3.52 27.29 -31.42
C LEU A 202 2.19 27.70 -30.80
N SER A 203 1.26 28.14 -31.65
CA SER A 203 -0.12 28.37 -31.26
C SER A 203 -0.89 27.07 -31.10
N LEU A 204 -2.03 27.12 -30.41
CA LEU A 204 -2.93 25.96 -30.33
C LEU A 204 -3.39 25.52 -31.73
N ALA A 205 -3.74 26.48 -32.59
CA ALA A 205 -4.09 26.23 -33.98
C ALA A 205 -2.94 25.61 -34.79
N GLY A 206 -1.70 26.05 -34.50
CA GLY A 206 -0.46 25.62 -35.13
C GLY A 206 0.09 24.28 -34.65
N GLY A 207 -0.59 23.62 -33.70
CA GLY A 207 -0.22 22.28 -33.23
C GLY A 207 0.71 22.26 -32.02
N ALA A 208 0.59 23.23 -31.10
CA ALA A 208 1.22 23.15 -29.78
C ALA A 208 0.87 21.84 -29.04
N ILE A 209 -0.37 21.37 -29.20
CA ILE A 209 -0.86 20.09 -28.71
C ILE A 209 -1.22 19.20 -29.90
N ARG A 210 -0.58 18.04 -30.01
CA ARG A 210 -0.79 17.12 -31.14
C ARG A 210 -2.23 16.61 -31.18
N GLY A 211 -2.87 16.72 -32.35
CA GLY A 211 -4.25 16.27 -32.58
C GLY A 211 -5.33 17.27 -32.16
N TRP A 212 -4.94 18.39 -31.54
CA TRP A 212 -5.79 19.53 -31.18
C TRP A 212 -5.43 20.75 -32.04
N ASP A 213 -5.19 20.52 -33.33
CA ASP A 213 -4.77 21.50 -34.33
C ASP A 213 -5.84 21.69 -35.41
N ARG A 214 -5.59 22.59 -36.38
CA ARG A 214 -6.50 22.81 -37.51
C ARG A 214 -6.78 21.57 -38.36
N ARG A 215 -5.94 20.52 -38.29
CA ARG A 215 -6.15 19.28 -39.04
C ARG A 215 -7.29 18.48 -38.45
N ASN A 216 -7.56 18.60 -37.15
CA ASN A 216 -8.69 17.98 -36.50
C ASN A 216 -9.81 19.00 -36.26
N PHE A 217 -10.68 19.14 -37.26
CA PHE A 217 -11.73 20.17 -37.29
C PHE A 217 -12.63 20.15 -36.04
N TYR A 218 -12.98 18.95 -35.55
CA TYR A 218 -13.82 18.78 -34.37
C TYR A 218 -13.21 19.42 -33.11
N TYR A 219 -11.97 19.06 -32.76
CA TYR A 219 -11.30 19.60 -31.58
C TYR A 219 -10.92 21.07 -31.75
N PHE A 220 -10.55 21.49 -32.96
CA PHE A 220 -10.25 22.89 -33.25
C PHE A 220 -11.48 23.79 -33.04
N GLN A 221 -12.67 23.34 -33.45
CA GLN A 221 -13.91 24.10 -33.24
C GLN A 221 -14.26 24.21 -31.75
N MET A 222 -13.98 23.17 -30.96
CA MET A 222 -14.12 23.24 -29.50
C MET A 222 -13.17 24.28 -28.90
N LEU A 223 -11.90 24.31 -29.29
CA LEU A 223 -10.93 25.31 -28.83
C LEU A 223 -11.34 26.73 -29.22
N LYS A 224 -11.91 26.92 -30.41
CA LYS A 224 -12.43 28.22 -30.84
C LYS A 224 -13.61 28.69 -29.99
N SER A 225 -14.53 27.79 -29.66
CA SER A 225 -15.66 28.10 -28.77
C SER A 225 -15.18 28.42 -27.35
N LEU A 226 -14.16 27.69 -26.87
CA LEU A 226 -13.51 27.95 -25.58
C LEU A 226 -12.82 29.32 -25.55
N ALA A 227 -12.17 29.70 -26.66
CA ALA A 227 -11.52 31.00 -26.84
C ALA A 227 -12.51 32.16 -26.88
N GLU A 228 -13.67 32.00 -27.52
CA GLU A 228 -14.76 32.98 -27.49
C GLU A 228 -15.25 33.23 -26.04
N HIS A 229 -15.36 32.18 -25.23
CA HIS A 229 -15.84 32.25 -23.85
C HIS A 229 -14.82 32.87 -22.88
N TYR A 230 -13.58 32.36 -22.87
CA TYR A 230 -12.52 32.84 -21.98
C TYR A 230 -11.72 34.03 -22.55
N LYS A 231 -12.06 34.50 -23.75
CA LYS A 231 -11.48 35.65 -24.45
C LYS A 231 -9.96 35.56 -24.59
N PHE A 232 -9.46 34.42 -25.09
CA PHE A 232 -8.05 34.25 -25.45
C PHE A 232 -7.89 34.04 -26.95
N ASP A 233 -6.69 34.29 -27.47
CA ASP A 233 -6.37 34.07 -28.88
C ASP A 233 -5.85 32.63 -29.09
N VAL A 234 -6.45 31.88 -30.02
CA VAL A 234 -6.05 30.51 -30.37
C VAL A 234 -4.81 30.52 -31.27
N GLU A 235 -4.55 31.63 -31.96
CA GLU A 235 -3.40 31.84 -32.84
C GLU A 235 -2.17 32.39 -32.11
N ALA A 236 -2.34 32.84 -30.87
CA ALA A 236 -1.23 33.24 -30.02
C ALA A 236 -0.37 32.01 -29.62
N PRO A 237 0.96 32.16 -29.48
CA PRO A 237 1.84 31.11 -28.96
C PRO A 237 1.39 30.62 -27.57
N TRP A 238 1.44 29.32 -27.32
CA TRP A 238 1.00 28.72 -26.06
C TRP A 238 1.66 29.34 -24.82
N GLY A 239 2.97 29.62 -24.90
CA GLY A 239 3.72 30.26 -23.81
C GLY A 239 3.25 31.68 -23.45
N THR A 240 2.56 32.37 -24.36
CA THR A 240 2.03 33.73 -24.11
C THR A 240 0.63 33.73 -23.47
N LEU A 241 -0.03 32.57 -23.43
CA LEU A 241 -1.35 32.43 -22.80
C LEU A 241 -1.25 32.54 -21.28
N SER A 242 -2.30 33.09 -20.65
CA SER A 242 -2.36 33.16 -19.18
C SER A 242 -2.41 31.76 -18.54
N ALA A 243 -1.85 31.62 -17.34
CA ALA A 243 -1.84 30.35 -16.61
C ALA A 243 -3.25 29.78 -16.36
N ASN A 244 -4.26 30.65 -16.21
CA ASN A 244 -5.65 30.23 -16.07
C ASN A 244 -6.18 29.58 -17.35
N VAL A 245 -5.90 30.18 -18.52
CA VAL A 245 -6.30 29.63 -19.82
C VAL A 245 -5.60 28.30 -20.08
N GLN A 246 -4.29 28.22 -19.83
CA GLN A 246 -3.53 26.96 -19.99
C GLN A 246 -4.13 25.85 -19.10
N LYS A 247 -4.47 26.17 -17.85
CA LYS A 247 -5.11 25.23 -16.92
C LYS A 247 -6.48 24.77 -17.41
N VAL A 248 -7.32 25.68 -17.91
CA VAL A 248 -8.65 25.33 -18.45
C VAL A 248 -8.54 24.46 -19.70
N VAL A 249 -7.58 24.74 -20.59
CA VAL A 249 -7.37 23.91 -21.79
C VAL A 249 -6.92 22.50 -21.39
N LEU A 250 -5.99 22.36 -20.43
CA LEU A 250 -5.45 21.06 -20.04
C LEU A 250 -6.41 20.25 -19.15
N TYR A 251 -6.97 20.86 -18.11
CA TYR A 251 -7.75 20.19 -17.07
C TYR A 251 -9.27 20.41 -17.17
N GLY A 252 -9.73 21.26 -18.08
CA GLY A 252 -11.14 21.52 -18.31
C GLY A 252 -11.71 22.70 -17.52
N SER A 253 -12.99 23.02 -17.79
CA SER A 253 -13.74 24.11 -17.15
C SER A 253 -14.43 23.70 -15.83
N GLY A 254 -14.21 22.45 -15.38
CA GLY A 254 -14.83 21.91 -14.18
C GLY A 254 -16.36 21.78 -14.33
N LYS A 255 -17.11 22.62 -13.62
CA LYS A 255 -18.59 22.64 -13.64
C LYS A 255 -19.18 23.73 -14.53
N GLU A 256 -18.35 24.62 -15.07
CA GLU A 256 -18.81 25.73 -15.90
C GLU A 256 -19.25 25.23 -17.28
N SER A 257 -20.52 25.50 -17.63
CA SER A 257 -21.11 25.10 -18.90
C SER A 257 -20.80 26.14 -19.97
N ILE A 258 -20.17 25.69 -21.06
CA ILE A 258 -19.74 26.52 -22.17
C ILE A 258 -20.55 26.13 -23.41
N GLU A 259 -20.81 27.12 -24.25
CA GLU A 259 -21.53 26.94 -25.50
C GLU A 259 -20.56 26.51 -26.62
N PHE A 260 -20.69 25.27 -27.06
CA PHE A 260 -19.91 24.70 -28.15
C PHE A 260 -20.74 24.65 -29.43
N LYS A 261 -20.22 25.28 -30.48
CA LYS A 261 -20.76 25.20 -31.83
C LYS A 261 -20.08 24.03 -32.53
N TYR A 262 -20.83 23.12 -33.13
CA TYR A 262 -20.34 21.99 -33.91
C TYR A 262 -20.87 22.10 -35.34
N MET A 263 -19.99 22.03 -36.33
CA MET A 263 -20.37 22.02 -37.74
C MET A 263 -20.27 20.59 -38.27
N ASN A 264 -21.37 20.05 -38.78
CA ASN A 264 -21.35 18.75 -39.45
C ASN A 264 -20.82 18.90 -40.89
N ASP A 265 -20.40 17.79 -41.50
CA ASP A 265 -19.89 17.75 -42.89
C ASP A 265 -20.86 18.35 -43.94
N ARG A 266 -22.16 18.45 -43.60
CA ARG A 266 -23.21 19.04 -44.44
C ARG A 266 -23.36 20.55 -44.30
N GLY A 267 -22.58 21.21 -43.44
CA GLY A 267 -22.62 22.66 -43.19
C GLY A 267 -23.61 23.10 -42.11
N ASP A 268 -24.44 22.20 -41.59
CA ASP A 268 -25.35 22.50 -40.48
C ASP A 268 -24.58 22.72 -39.18
N THR A 269 -24.87 23.84 -38.51
CA THR A 269 -24.27 24.18 -37.20
C THR A 269 -25.23 23.78 -36.09
N SER A 270 -24.78 22.91 -35.19
CA SER A 270 -25.50 22.56 -33.96
C SER A 270 -24.81 23.19 -32.76
N VAL A 271 -25.60 23.76 -31.85
CA VAL A 271 -25.10 24.40 -30.62
C VAL A 271 -25.43 23.50 -29.44
N ARG A 272 -24.42 23.17 -28.62
CA ARG A 272 -24.59 22.37 -27.41
C ARG A 272 -23.91 23.04 -26.23
N ARG A 273 -24.54 22.96 -25.05
CA ARG A 273 -23.98 23.50 -23.81
C ARG A 273 -23.53 22.36 -22.91
N HIS A 274 -22.24 22.32 -22.61
CA HIS A 274 -21.67 21.33 -21.70
C HIS A 274 -20.35 21.84 -21.12
N PRO A 275 -19.86 21.29 -19.99
CA PRO A 275 -18.53 21.62 -19.51
C PRO A 275 -17.46 21.10 -20.47
N PHE A 276 -16.34 21.81 -20.53
CA PHE A 276 -15.15 21.35 -21.24
C PHE A 276 -14.41 20.35 -20.36
N GLU A 277 -14.22 19.12 -20.86
CA GLU A 277 -13.54 18.06 -20.11
C GLU A 277 -12.04 18.32 -19.92
N GLY A 278 -11.40 19.06 -20.83
CA GLY A 278 -9.95 19.26 -20.85
C GLY A 278 -9.21 18.23 -21.70
N VAL A 279 -8.10 18.66 -22.29
CA VAL A 279 -7.27 17.81 -23.16
C VAL A 279 -6.76 16.56 -22.43
N LEU A 280 -6.29 16.70 -21.19
CA LEU A 280 -5.71 15.59 -20.43
C LEU A 280 -6.76 14.54 -20.06
N HIS A 281 -7.93 14.96 -19.60
CA HIS A 281 -9.03 14.04 -19.29
C HIS A 281 -9.57 13.35 -20.55
N ASN A 282 -9.63 14.06 -21.69
CA ASN A 282 -9.97 13.45 -22.98
C ASN A 282 -8.97 12.33 -23.34
N MET A 283 -7.67 12.61 -23.24
CA MET A 283 -6.62 11.62 -23.52
C MET A 283 -6.70 10.43 -22.57
N GLU A 284 -6.93 10.67 -21.28
CA GLU A 284 -7.07 9.61 -20.28
C GLU A 284 -8.27 8.70 -20.55
N ARG A 285 -9.45 9.29 -20.84
CA ARG A 285 -10.64 8.54 -21.23
C ARG A 285 -10.38 7.73 -22.48
N ARG A 286 -9.84 8.35 -23.54
CA ARG A 286 -9.54 7.65 -24.79
C ARG A 286 -8.55 6.51 -24.59
N TYR A 287 -7.53 6.69 -23.76
CA TYR A 287 -6.56 5.62 -23.47
C TYR A 287 -7.22 4.40 -22.81
N LYS A 288 -8.17 4.64 -21.89
CA LYS A 288 -8.92 3.59 -21.19
C LYS A 288 -9.98 2.91 -22.05
N GLU A 289 -10.73 3.68 -22.85
CA GLU A 289 -11.89 3.19 -23.62
C GLU A 289 -11.54 2.69 -25.03
N THR A 290 -10.40 3.12 -25.61
CA THR A 290 -10.05 2.73 -26.99
C THR A 290 -9.62 1.26 -27.06
N GLU A 291 -10.18 0.51 -28.02
CA GLU A 291 -9.80 -0.88 -28.31
C GLU A 291 -8.63 -1.00 -29.30
N SER A 292 -8.35 0.06 -30.08
CA SER A 292 -7.23 0.08 -31.03
C SER A 292 -5.87 0.16 -30.33
N SER A 293 -4.99 -0.81 -30.59
CA SER A 293 -3.62 -0.84 -30.07
C SER A 293 -2.78 0.35 -30.56
N ALA A 294 -2.91 0.73 -31.84
CA ALA A 294 -2.15 1.83 -32.42
C ALA A 294 -2.43 3.17 -31.71
N VAL A 295 -3.71 3.48 -31.44
CA VAL A 295 -4.08 4.70 -30.70
C VAL A 295 -3.56 4.65 -29.27
N ARG A 296 -3.62 3.48 -28.63
CA ARG A 296 -3.12 3.30 -27.26
C ARG A 296 -1.60 3.52 -27.18
N GLU A 297 -0.83 3.00 -28.14
CA GLU A 297 0.62 3.20 -28.23
C GLU A 297 0.99 4.66 -28.52
N GLU A 298 0.22 5.37 -29.36
CA GLU A 298 0.45 6.80 -29.59
C GLU A 298 0.22 7.62 -28.32
N LEU A 299 -0.87 7.35 -27.60
CA LEU A 299 -1.18 8.06 -26.35
C LEU A 299 -0.20 7.70 -25.22
N ALA A 300 0.29 6.46 -25.18
CA ALA A 300 1.25 6.01 -24.18
C ALA A 300 2.56 6.83 -24.18
N LYS A 301 2.94 7.44 -25.31
CA LYS A 301 4.12 8.32 -25.41
C LYS A 301 4.02 9.56 -24.51
N PHE A 302 2.81 9.99 -24.19
CA PHE A 302 2.54 11.16 -23.34
C PHE A 302 2.36 10.79 -21.87
N ILE A 303 2.39 9.50 -21.54
CA ILE A 303 2.25 9.04 -20.16
C ILE A 303 3.61 9.14 -19.46
N SER A 304 3.58 9.75 -18.28
CA SER A 304 4.68 9.72 -17.31
C SER A 304 4.23 8.95 -16.07
N ASN A 305 5.21 8.43 -15.34
CA ASN A 305 4.98 7.74 -14.08
C ASN A 305 5.33 8.68 -12.93
N ARG A 306 4.46 8.77 -11.94
CA ARG A 306 4.76 9.39 -10.64
C ARG A 306 4.56 8.37 -9.51
N PRO A 307 5.19 8.57 -8.35
CA PRO A 307 4.85 7.81 -7.15
C PRO A 307 3.34 7.92 -6.85
N CYS A 308 2.72 6.82 -6.47
CA CYS A 308 1.30 6.79 -6.12
C CYS A 308 1.04 7.67 -4.89
N ALA A 309 0.09 8.60 -4.98
CA ALA A 309 -0.23 9.54 -3.89
C ALA A 309 -0.76 8.87 -2.61
N SER A 310 -1.34 7.66 -2.72
CA SER A 310 -1.89 6.96 -1.55
C SER A 310 -0.83 6.16 -0.79
N CYS A 311 0.17 5.63 -1.49
CA CYS A 311 1.20 4.78 -0.88
C CYS A 311 2.62 5.34 -0.96
N ASP A 312 2.81 6.52 -1.55
CA ASP A 312 4.10 7.21 -1.70
C ASP A 312 5.17 6.34 -2.36
N GLY A 313 4.77 5.47 -3.30
CA GLY A 313 5.69 4.56 -3.99
C GLY A 313 5.93 3.22 -3.29
N THR A 314 5.50 3.05 -2.03
CA THR A 314 5.78 1.85 -1.23
C THR A 314 5.01 0.59 -1.64
N ARG A 315 4.02 0.72 -2.54
CA ARG A 315 3.19 -0.38 -3.10
C ARG A 315 2.24 -1.07 -2.12
N LEU A 316 2.37 -0.83 -0.83
CA LEU A 316 1.62 -1.50 0.20
C LEU A 316 0.41 -0.66 0.68
N ARG A 317 -0.60 -1.37 1.19
CA ARG A 317 -1.75 -0.78 1.88
C ARG A 317 -1.34 -0.08 3.19
N ARG A 318 -2.21 0.78 3.70
CA ARG A 318 -1.93 1.60 4.89
C ARG A 318 -1.61 0.74 6.11
N GLU A 319 -2.36 -0.34 6.33
CA GLU A 319 -2.20 -1.28 7.44
C GLU A 319 -0.79 -1.88 7.46
N ALA A 320 -0.32 -2.38 6.31
CA ALA A 320 0.95 -3.07 6.16
C ALA A 320 2.16 -2.13 6.33
N ARG A 321 1.99 -0.84 6.04
CA ARG A 321 3.03 0.19 6.23
C ARG A 321 3.23 0.57 7.69
N HIS A 322 2.23 0.34 8.55
CA HIS A 322 2.26 0.69 9.97
C HIS A 322 2.50 -0.54 10.85
N VAL A 323 3.39 -1.42 10.40
CA VAL A 323 3.93 -2.52 11.20
C VAL A 323 5.42 -2.31 11.31
N PHE A 324 5.95 -2.36 12.54
CA PHE A 324 7.30 -1.93 12.85
C PHE A 324 8.12 -3.06 13.45
N VAL A 325 9.40 -3.13 13.07
CA VAL A 325 10.43 -3.93 13.74
C VAL A 325 11.49 -2.93 14.22
N GLU A 326 11.72 -2.85 15.53
CA GLU A 326 12.60 -1.83 16.14
C GLU A 326 12.34 -0.40 15.63
N ASN A 327 11.07 0.03 15.65
CA ASN A 327 10.63 1.33 15.15
C ASN A 327 10.89 1.59 13.64
N THR A 328 11.25 0.57 12.87
CA THR A 328 11.44 0.69 11.42
C THR A 328 10.33 -0.08 10.69
N PRO A 329 9.60 0.54 9.74
CA PRO A 329 8.59 -0.15 8.97
C PRO A 329 9.19 -0.82 7.72
N LEU A 330 8.49 -1.81 7.16
CA LEU A 330 8.98 -2.63 6.05
C LEU A 330 9.37 -1.83 4.80
N PRO A 331 8.61 -0.80 4.37
CA PRO A 331 9.01 0.02 3.23
C PRO A 331 10.36 0.71 3.44
N THR A 332 10.63 1.22 4.64
CA THR A 332 11.90 1.88 4.94
C THR A 332 13.08 0.91 4.79
N ILE A 333 12.96 -0.33 5.26
CA ILE A 333 14.01 -1.35 5.04
C ILE A 333 14.16 -1.67 3.55
N SER A 334 13.05 -1.69 2.81
CA SER A 334 13.07 -1.98 1.38
C SER A 334 13.77 -0.88 0.57
N ASP A 335 13.67 0.37 1.03
CA ASP A 335 14.32 1.55 0.42
C ASP A 335 15.75 1.79 0.93
N MET A 336 16.18 1.11 2.00
CA MET A 336 17.58 1.12 2.40
C MET A 336 18.45 0.44 1.35
N SER A 337 19.69 0.90 1.24
CA SER A 337 20.72 0.18 0.50
C SER A 337 20.95 -1.19 1.15
N ILE A 338 21.33 -2.22 0.38
CA ILE A 338 21.62 -3.54 0.94
C ILE A 338 22.63 -3.42 2.08
N GLY A 339 23.65 -2.57 1.94
CA GLY A 339 24.63 -2.33 3.00
C GLY A 339 24.00 -1.83 4.31
N HIS A 340 23.16 -0.81 4.25
CA HIS A 340 22.47 -0.30 5.45
C HIS A 340 21.47 -1.30 6.02
N ALA A 341 20.77 -2.05 5.16
CA ALA A 341 19.88 -3.13 5.60
C ALA A 341 20.65 -4.23 6.35
N MET A 342 21.88 -4.57 5.91
CA MET A 342 22.74 -5.50 6.65
C MET A 342 23.09 -4.97 8.04
N ASP A 343 23.48 -3.70 8.14
CA ASP A 343 23.84 -3.09 9.42
C ASP A 343 22.65 -3.04 10.37
N PHE A 344 21.45 -2.78 9.84
CA PHE A 344 20.20 -2.89 10.59
C PHE A 344 20.01 -4.31 11.15
N PHE A 345 20.13 -5.35 10.33
CA PHE A 345 19.95 -6.73 10.78
C PHE A 345 21.04 -7.22 11.74
N ASN A 346 22.28 -6.75 11.58
CA ASN A 346 23.39 -7.08 12.47
C ASN A 346 23.21 -6.47 13.86
N ASN A 347 22.60 -5.28 13.94
CA ASN A 347 22.38 -4.56 15.20
C ASN A 347 21.01 -4.82 15.83
N LEU A 348 20.14 -5.59 15.17
CA LEU A 348 18.79 -5.90 15.62
C LEU A 348 18.81 -6.69 16.95
N LYS A 349 18.23 -6.11 17.99
CA LYS A 349 18.05 -6.64 19.35
C LYS A 349 16.56 -6.95 19.63
N LEU A 350 16.12 -8.13 19.21
CA LEU A 350 14.77 -8.60 19.52
C LEU A 350 14.67 -9.06 20.99
N SER A 351 13.83 -8.39 21.80
CA SER A 351 13.62 -8.76 23.21
C SER A 351 12.73 -10.01 23.38
N GLY A 352 13.18 -10.97 24.20
CA GLY A 352 12.40 -12.13 24.69
C GLY A 352 12.77 -13.49 24.07
N GLN A 353 12.45 -14.61 24.76
CA GLN A 353 12.75 -15.99 24.30
C GLN A 353 12.20 -16.33 22.90
N ARG A 354 11.06 -15.73 22.50
CA ARG A 354 10.53 -15.84 21.12
C ARG A 354 11.30 -14.98 20.12
N GLY A 355 11.87 -13.85 20.55
CA GLY A 355 12.73 -12.98 19.75
C GLY A 355 14.06 -13.66 19.42
N GLU A 356 14.69 -14.34 20.39
CA GLU A 356 15.98 -15.03 20.22
C GLU A 356 15.94 -16.15 19.16
N ASN A 357 14.92 -17.02 19.20
CA ASN A 357 14.76 -18.12 18.23
C ASN A 357 14.36 -17.62 16.84
N ARG A 358 13.59 -16.53 16.76
CA ARG A 358 13.15 -15.92 15.49
C ARG A 358 14.24 -15.07 14.85
N ARG A 359 15.10 -14.42 15.66
CA ARG A 359 16.34 -13.76 15.24
C ARG A 359 17.26 -14.76 14.55
N LYS A 360 17.46 -15.95 15.14
CA LYS A 360 18.28 -17.01 14.55
C LYS A 360 17.77 -17.50 13.19
N SER A 361 16.45 -17.60 12.98
CA SER A 361 15.89 -17.95 11.66
C SER A 361 16.07 -16.83 10.64
N ALA A 362 15.70 -15.59 10.98
CA ALA A 362 15.84 -14.45 10.06
C ALA A 362 17.31 -14.11 9.74
N GLU A 363 18.21 -14.20 10.73
CA GLU A 363 19.66 -14.11 10.50
C GLU A 363 20.18 -15.26 9.65
N ARG A 364 19.70 -16.49 9.84
CA ARG A 364 20.14 -17.65 9.04
C ARG A 364 19.69 -17.50 7.58
N ASP A 365 18.47 -17.05 7.36
CA ASP A 365 17.91 -16.84 6.02
C ASP A 365 18.58 -15.64 5.31
N TRP A 366 18.77 -14.52 6.01
CA TRP A 366 19.52 -13.36 5.49
C TRP A 366 21.01 -13.69 5.25
N ARG A 367 21.65 -14.48 6.11
CA ARG A 367 23.04 -14.94 5.93
C ARG A 367 23.18 -16.07 4.89
N SER A 368 22.11 -16.80 4.60
CA SER A 368 22.05 -17.80 3.52
C SER A 368 21.97 -17.14 2.15
N SER A 369 21.37 -15.94 2.07
CA SER A 369 21.54 -15.11 0.88
C SER A 369 23.00 -14.62 0.83
N GLU A 370 23.73 -14.92 -0.25
CA GLU A 370 25.14 -14.51 -0.42
C GLU A 370 25.28 -13.08 -0.95
N ILE A 371 24.15 -12.45 -1.28
CA ILE A 371 24.00 -11.07 -1.78
C ILE A 371 24.68 -10.04 -0.84
N PRO A 372 24.52 -10.11 0.50
CA PRO A 372 25.20 -9.24 1.45
C PRO A 372 26.74 -9.33 1.39
N ARG A 373 27.30 -10.46 0.93
CA ARG A 373 28.76 -10.63 0.77
C ARG A 373 29.29 -10.04 -0.53
N GLN A 374 28.42 -9.84 -1.52
CA GLN A 374 28.75 -9.12 -2.76
C GLN A 374 28.72 -7.60 -2.51
N ARG A 375 29.81 -7.08 -1.93
CA ARG A 375 30.03 -5.64 -1.65
C ARG A 375 29.72 -4.68 -2.81
N ARG A 376 29.67 -5.16 -4.05
CA ARG A 376 29.34 -4.40 -5.27
C ARG A 376 27.85 -4.29 -5.59
N LEU A 377 26.97 -4.91 -4.82
CA LEU A 377 25.52 -4.68 -4.90
C LEU A 377 25.03 -3.85 -3.69
N ASN A 378 25.91 -3.48 -2.76
CA ASN A 378 25.55 -2.81 -1.51
C ASN A 378 24.90 -1.43 -1.69
N TYR A 379 25.11 -0.77 -2.83
CA TYR A 379 24.48 0.52 -3.15
C TYR A 379 23.05 0.38 -3.68
N LEU A 380 22.63 -0.84 -4.06
CA LEU A 380 21.28 -1.09 -4.55
C LEU A 380 20.29 -1.14 -3.40
N THR A 381 19.08 -0.65 -3.64
CA THR A 381 17.95 -0.78 -2.73
C THR A 381 17.10 -1.99 -3.11
N LEU A 382 16.48 -2.66 -2.12
CA LEU A 382 15.62 -3.82 -2.38
C LEU A 382 14.39 -3.42 -3.22
N SER A 383 13.92 -2.18 -3.09
CA SER A 383 12.81 -1.60 -3.83
C SER A 383 13.10 -1.27 -5.29
N ARG A 384 14.38 -1.25 -5.72
CA ARG A 384 14.77 -0.91 -7.10
C ARG A 384 14.07 -1.81 -8.13
N SER A 385 13.51 -1.21 -9.18
CA SER A 385 12.85 -1.93 -10.26
C SER A 385 13.83 -2.82 -11.02
N ALA A 386 13.39 -4.04 -11.35
CA ALA A 386 14.20 -5.00 -12.11
C ALA A 386 14.60 -4.47 -13.49
N GLU A 387 13.70 -3.72 -14.13
CA GLU A 387 13.91 -3.13 -15.48
C GLU A 387 15.00 -2.06 -15.51
N THR A 388 15.34 -1.48 -14.35
CA THR A 388 16.36 -0.44 -14.25
C THR A 388 17.76 -1.00 -13.98
N LEU A 389 17.89 -2.31 -13.82
CA LEU A 389 19.18 -2.96 -13.58
C LEU A 389 19.92 -3.12 -14.92
N SER A 390 21.21 -2.82 -14.92
CA SER A 390 22.11 -3.17 -16.02
C SER A 390 22.22 -4.69 -16.17
N GLY A 391 22.59 -5.16 -17.37
CA GLY A 391 22.76 -6.59 -17.64
C GLY A 391 23.68 -7.28 -16.64
N GLY A 392 24.85 -6.66 -16.35
CA GLY A 392 25.77 -7.18 -15.34
C GLY A 392 25.23 -7.14 -13.90
N GLU A 393 24.44 -6.13 -13.51
CA GLU A 393 23.78 -6.13 -12.19
C GLU A 393 22.78 -7.29 -12.08
N ALA A 394 21.94 -7.48 -13.10
CA ALA A 394 20.94 -8.55 -13.12
C ALA A 394 21.59 -9.95 -13.10
N GLN A 395 22.66 -10.15 -13.87
CA GLN A 395 23.41 -11.40 -13.89
C GLN A 395 24.05 -11.70 -12.53
N ARG A 396 24.68 -10.71 -11.89
CA ARG A 396 25.28 -10.88 -10.55
C ARG A 396 24.25 -11.19 -9.48
N ILE A 397 23.09 -10.52 -9.50
CA ILE A 397 21.97 -10.82 -8.62
C ILE A 397 21.50 -12.26 -8.79
N ARG A 398 21.37 -12.72 -10.03
CA ARG A 398 20.99 -14.11 -10.35
C ARG A 398 22.04 -15.10 -9.84
N LEU A 399 23.32 -14.82 -10.07
CA LEU A 399 24.42 -15.66 -9.57
C LEU A 399 24.39 -15.74 -8.04
N ALA A 400 24.25 -14.60 -7.34
CA ALA A 400 24.16 -14.55 -5.89
C ALA A 400 23.00 -15.38 -5.32
N SER A 401 21.85 -15.36 -6.01
CA SER A 401 20.68 -16.17 -5.65
C SER A 401 20.95 -17.67 -5.82
N GLN A 402 21.67 -18.09 -6.86
CA GLN A 402 21.96 -19.51 -7.10
C GLN A 402 22.94 -20.09 -6.09
N ILE A 403 23.97 -19.32 -5.69
CA ILE A 403 24.91 -19.81 -4.67
C ILE A 403 24.21 -19.91 -3.30
N GLY A 404 23.37 -18.93 -2.97
CA GLY A 404 22.58 -18.95 -1.73
C GLY A 404 21.56 -20.10 -1.64
N ALA A 405 21.15 -20.66 -2.78
CA ALA A 405 20.27 -21.83 -2.81
C ALA A 405 20.99 -23.14 -2.41
N GLY A 406 22.33 -23.16 -2.41
CA GLY A 406 23.12 -24.30 -1.93
C GLY A 406 22.87 -25.61 -2.69
N LEU A 407 22.45 -25.53 -3.95
CA LEU A 407 22.17 -26.71 -4.78
C LEU A 407 23.46 -27.48 -5.11
N VAL A 408 23.35 -28.80 -5.22
CA VAL A 408 24.45 -29.73 -5.53
C VAL A 408 24.03 -30.59 -6.73
N GLY A 409 24.97 -30.93 -7.62
CA GLY A 409 24.70 -31.74 -8.80
C GLY A 409 24.02 -30.97 -9.94
N VAL A 410 24.06 -29.63 -9.91
CA VAL A 410 23.50 -28.78 -10.95
C VAL A 410 24.59 -28.42 -11.98
N MET A 411 24.21 -28.33 -13.25
CA MET A 411 25.06 -27.78 -14.30
C MET A 411 24.68 -26.32 -14.57
N TYR A 412 25.57 -25.39 -14.22
CA TYR A 412 25.43 -23.98 -14.50
C TYR A 412 26.12 -23.63 -15.82
N VAL A 413 25.39 -22.98 -16.72
CA VAL A 413 25.95 -22.44 -17.97
C VAL A 413 25.86 -20.91 -17.89
N LEU A 414 27.01 -20.24 -17.92
CA LEU A 414 27.13 -18.79 -17.81
C LEU A 414 27.73 -18.21 -19.09
N ASP A 415 27.15 -17.09 -19.54
CA ASP A 415 27.58 -16.35 -20.73
C ASP A 415 28.18 -15.01 -20.30
N GLU A 416 29.48 -14.81 -20.56
CA GLU A 416 30.28 -13.61 -20.27
C GLU A 416 30.03 -12.94 -18.90
N PRO A 417 30.16 -13.66 -17.77
CA PRO A 417 29.91 -13.08 -16.44
C PRO A 417 30.85 -11.92 -16.05
N SER A 418 31.97 -11.71 -16.75
CA SER A 418 32.88 -10.58 -16.56
C SER A 418 32.36 -9.26 -17.18
N ILE A 419 31.30 -9.30 -17.99
CA ILE A 419 30.85 -8.11 -18.72
C ILE A 419 30.45 -6.95 -17.79
N GLY A 420 31.05 -5.79 -18.02
CA GLY A 420 30.83 -4.59 -17.20
C GLY A 420 31.40 -4.68 -15.78
N LEU A 421 32.30 -5.63 -15.50
CA LEU A 421 33.10 -5.64 -14.28
C LEU A 421 34.42 -4.89 -14.45
N HIS A 422 34.88 -4.31 -13.35
CA HIS A 422 36.20 -3.72 -13.27
C HIS A 422 37.21 -4.84 -12.94
N GLN A 423 38.44 -4.81 -13.48
CA GLN A 423 39.44 -5.88 -13.32
C GLN A 423 39.60 -6.38 -11.86
N ARG A 424 39.64 -5.45 -10.91
CA ARG A 424 39.70 -5.72 -9.46
C ARG A 424 38.62 -6.67 -8.91
N ASP A 425 37.47 -6.81 -9.56
CA ASP A 425 36.41 -7.74 -9.10
C ASP A 425 36.41 -9.07 -9.78
N ASN A 426 37.18 -9.18 -10.85
CA ASN A 426 37.21 -10.37 -11.66
C ASN A 426 37.72 -11.56 -10.81
N GLU A 427 38.75 -11.32 -10.00
CA GLU A 427 39.23 -12.27 -8.98
C GLU A 427 38.12 -12.76 -8.02
N ARG A 428 37.20 -11.88 -7.62
CA ARG A 428 36.10 -12.26 -6.71
C ARG A 428 35.02 -13.05 -7.43
N LEU A 429 34.70 -12.68 -8.68
CA LEU A 429 33.81 -13.45 -9.53
C LEU A 429 34.35 -14.87 -9.70
N LEU A 430 35.63 -15.00 -10.05
CA LEU A 430 36.32 -16.29 -10.19
C LEU A 430 36.28 -17.10 -8.89
N GLY A 431 36.57 -16.49 -7.74
CA GLY A 431 36.46 -17.15 -6.44
C GLY A 431 35.04 -17.67 -6.16
N THR A 432 34.02 -16.96 -6.64
CA THR A 432 32.61 -17.36 -6.51
C THR A 432 32.26 -18.55 -7.41
N LEU A 433 32.74 -18.53 -8.67
CA LEU A 433 32.53 -19.64 -9.61
C LEU A 433 33.24 -20.92 -9.14
N ILE A 434 34.46 -20.77 -8.61
CA ILE A 434 35.21 -21.87 -7.99
C ILE A 434 34.45 -22.42 -6.78
N HIS A 435 33.86 -21.54 -5.95
CA HIS A 435 33.05 -21.98 -4.83
C HIS A 435 31.82 -22.80 -5.28
N LEU A 436 31.10 -22.35 -6.31
CA LEU A 436 29.97 -23.08 -6.89
C LEU A 436 30.37 -24.48 -7.38
N ARG A 437 31.50 -24.58 -8.09
CA ARG A 437 32.06 -25.86 -8.53
C ARG A 437 32.37 -26.75 -7.33
N ASN A 438 33.06 -26.22 -6.32
CA ASN A 438 33.49 -26.96 -5.15
C ASN A 438 32.33 -27.43 -4.25
N LEU A 439 31.13 -26.83 -4.37
CA LEU A 439 29.91 -27.33 -3.74
C LEU A 439 29.41 -28.64 -4.38
N GLY A 440 30.02 -29.11 -5.47
CA GLY A 440 29.64 -30.33 -6.20
C GLY A 440 28.78 -30.06 -7.43
N ASN A 441 28.95 -28.89 -8.05
CA ASN A 441 28.25 -28.51 -9.29
C ASN A 441 29.22 -28.47 -10.47
N THR A 442 28.68 -28.57 -11.68
CA THR A 442 29.42 -28.33 -12.92
C THR A 442 29.18 -26.90 -13.36
N VAL A 443 30.24 -26.16 -13.67
CA VAL A 443 30.15 -24.76 -14.11
C VAL A 443 30.81 -24.64 -15.48
N ILE A 444 30.01 -24.32 -16.50
CA ILE A 444 30.46 -24.07 -17.87
C ILE A 444 30.34 -22.56 -18.09
N VAL A 445 31.45 -21.92 -18.47
CA VAL A 445 31.51 -20.47 -18.65
C VAL A 445 31.99 -20.18 -20.06
N VAL A 446 31.22 -19.37 -20.79
CA VAL A 446 31.67 -18.73 -22.04
C VAL A 446 32.33 -17.41 -21.65
N GLU A 447 33.63 -17.29 -21.88
CA GLU A 447 34.42 -16.11 -21.49
C GLU A 447 35.53 -15.81 -22.49
N HIS A 448 35.94 -14.55 -22.52
CA HIS A 448 37.08 -14.06 -23.29
C HIS A 448 38.19 -13.51 -22.39
N ASP A 449 37.90 -13.35 -21.09
CA ASP A 449 38.84 -12.82 -20.11
C ASP A 449 40.01 -13.77 -19.83
N GLU A 450 41.23 -13.21 -19.80
CA GLU A 450 42.46 -13.97 -19.65
C GLU A 450 42.57 -14.64 -18.26
N ASP A 451 42.20 -13.94 -17.20
CA ASP A 451 42.28 -14.46 -15.83
C ASP A 451 41.29 -15.62 -15.64
N ALA A 452 40.09 -15.51 -16.22
CA ALA A 452 39.08 -16.56 -16.22
C ALA A 452 39.54 -17.82 -16.97
N ILE A 453 40.12 -17.65 -18.15
CA ILE A 453 40.64 -18.77 -18.96
C ILE A 453 41.80 -19.46 -18.22
N ARG A 454 42.71 -18.71 -17.59
CA ARG A 454 43.82 -19.25 -16.81
C ARG A 454 43.37 -20.02 -15.57
N ALA A 455 42.26 -19.61 -14.95
CA ALA A 455 41.70 -20.25 -13.77
C ALA A 455 40.85 -21.50 -14.07
N ALA A 456 40.53 -21.75 -15.35
CA ALA A 456 39.74 -22.89 -15.76
C ALA A 456 40.48 -24.22 -15.49
N THR A 457 39.76 -25.17 -14.88
CA THR A 457 40.21 -26.56 -14.73
C THR A 457 39.61 -27.41 -15.85
N MET A 458 40.40 -28.30 -16.45
CA MET A 458 39.89 -29.33 -17.38
C MET A 458 38.93 -30.29 -16.70
#